data_AF-A0AAW3JUX4-F1
#
_entry.id   AF-A0AAW3JUX4-F1
#
_cell.length_a   1.000
_cell.length_b   1.000
_cell.length_c   1.000
_cell.angle_alpha   90.00
_cell.angle_beta   90.00
_cell.angle_gamma   90.00
#
_symmetry.space_group_name_H-M   'P 1'
#
loop_
_entity.id
_entity.type
_entity.pdbx_description
1 polymer ?
#
loop_
_entity_poly.entity_id
_entity_poly.type
_entity_poly.pdbx_seq_one_letter_code
_entity_poly.pdbx_strand_id
1 'polypeptide(L)'
;MKKFVSLMLIFALLLSKAPCETASAKTKLLCKDKRIEVYYKQTKKGKIYFTYKNKSKLDIRVDVRFIKINGKSYYSDYEGKVVVAKESRVVKLELYDEDEEEVKYKFKKGKLSGQFEYFSEDDDISYHAKLNFKNKNIK
;
A
#
# COMPACT_ATOMS: atom_id res chain seq x y z
N MET A 1 -44.83 11.43 -49.85
CA MET A 1 -43.66 10.60 -49.48
C MET A 1 -42.74 11.45 -48.61
N LYS A 2 -42.84 11.30 -47.28
CA LYS A 2 -42.10 12.11 -46.30
C LYS A 2 -40.72 11.48 -46.08
N LYS A 3 -39.64 12.12 -46.55
CA LYS A 3 -38.26 11.72 -46.23
C LYS A 3 -37.83 12.51 -44.99
N PHE A 4 -37.74 11.82 -43.86
CA PHE A 4 -37.23 12.38 -42.61
C PHE A 4 -35.73 12.60 -42.71
N VAL A 5 -35.32 13.84 -42.48
CA VAL A 5 -33.93 14.27 -42.37
C VAL A 5 -33.45 14.01 -40.94
N SER A 6 -32.36 13.26 -40.86
CA SER A 6 -31.20 13.43 -39.96
C SER A 6 -31.39 14.23 -38.68
N LEU A 7 -31.25 13.58 -37.52
CA LEU A 7 -30.35 14.01 -36.45
C LEU A 7 -30.28 12.92 -35.34
N MET A 8 -29.55 11.83 -35.58
CA MET A 8 -29.15 10.95 -34.48
C MET A 8 -27.99 11.63 -33.75
N LEU A 9 -28.34 12.23 -32.62
CA LEU A 9 -27.43 12.84 -31.64
C LEU A 9 -26.31 11.84 -31.29
N ILE A 10 -25.08 12.17 -31.69
CA ILE A 10 -23.87 11.54 -31.19
C ILE A 10 -23.76 11.96 -29.71
N PHE A 11 -24.31 11.14 -28.82
CA PHE A 11 -24.04 11.27 -27.39
C PHE A 11 -22.58 10.86 -27.19
N ALA A 12 -21.71 11.88 -27.13
CA ALA A 12 -20.31 11.74 -26.84
C ALA A 12 -20.15 10.92 -25.56
N LEU A 13 -19.52 9.75 -25.69
CA LEU A 13 -18.91 9.03 -24.59
C LEU A 13 -17.93 9.99 -23.91
N LEU A 14 -18.41 10.71 -22.89
CA LEU A 14 -17.58 11.22 -21.82
C LEU A 14 -17.09 9.98 -21.05
N LEU A 15 -16.16 9.25 -21.65
CA LEU A 15 -15.18 8.50 -20.91
C LEU A 15 -14.45 9.56 -20.08
N SER A 16 -14.92 9.72 -18.84
CA SER A 16 -14.14 10.31 -17.78
C SER A 16 -12.75 9.72 -17.90
N LYS A 17 -11.79 10.56 -18.31
CA LYS A 17 -10.38 10.25 -18.22
C LYS A 17 -10.15 9.96 -16.75
N ALA A 18 -10.23 8.69 -16.35
CA ALA A 18 -9.56 8.20 -15.16
C ALA A 18 -8.15 8.78 -15.25
N PRO A 19 -7.64 9.47 -14.22
CA PRO A 19 -6.37 10.13 -14.32
C PRO A 19 -5.35 9.10 -14.79
N CYS A 20 -4.85 9.34 -16.00
CA CYS A 20 -3.77 8.62 -16.63
C CYS A 20 -2.71 8.38 -15.54
N GLU A 21 -2.50 7.10 -15.20
CA GLU A 21 -1.48 6.67 -14.26
C GLU A 21 -0.15 7.22 -14.75
N THR A 22 0.22 8.36 -14.21
CA THR A 22 1.47 9.03 -14.49
C THR A 22 2.57 8.11 -14.00
N ALA A 23 3.31 7.55 -14.95
CA ALA A 23 4.57 6.82 -14.80
C ALA A 23 4.68 6.00 -13.51
N SER A 24 4.30 4.71 -13.61
CA SER A 24 4.52 3.67 -12.60
C SER A 24 5.86 3.85 -11.85
N ALA A 25 5.80 4.44 -10.66
CA ALA A 25 6.83 4.22 -9.66
C ALA A 25 6.85 2.71 -9.44
N LYS A 26 7.89 2.03 -9.95
CA LYS A 26 7.99 0.57 -9.93
C LYS A 26 7.74 0.07 -8.51
N THR A 27 6.55 -0.47 -8.27
CA THR A 27 6.19 -1.08 -6.99
C THR A 27 7.12 -2.26 -6.74
N LYS A 28 7.62 -2.39 -5.51
CA LYS A 28 8.57 -3.45 -5.14
C LYS A 28 7.96 -4.36 -4.10
N LEU A 29 7.81 -5.63 -4.44
CA LEU A 29 7.34 -6.64 -3.48
C LEU A 29 8.33 -6.75 -2.32
N LEU A 30 7.86 -6.45 -1.11
CA LEU A 30 8.62 -6.54 0.14
C LEU A 30 8.46 -7.93 0.75
N CYS A 31 7.23 -8.38 0.94
CA CYS A 31 6.92 -9.72 1.42
C CYS A 31 5.58 -10.20 0.85
N LYS A 32 5.36 -11.50 0.90
CA LYS A 32 4.09 -12.13 0.53
C LYS A 32 3.83 -13.32 1.41
N ASP A 33 2.55 -13.57 1.63
CA ASP A 33 2.00 -14.80 2.19
C ASP A 33 0.76 -15.21 1.38
N LYS A 34 0.15 -16.35 1.70
CA LYS A 34 -1.08 -16.83 1.07
C LYS A 34 -2.22 -15.80 1.17
N ARG A 35 -2.31 -15.03 2.26
CA ARG A 35 -3.40 -14.05 2.50
C ARG A 35 -3.10 -12.62 2.08
N ILE A 36 -1.84 -12.21 2.04
CA ILE A 36 -1.48 -10.81 1.82
C ILE A 36 -0.20 -10.65 1.01
N GLU A 37 -0.11 -9.56 0.26
CA GLU A 37 1.11 -9.10 -0.38
C GLU A 37 1.39 -7.65 0.02
N VAL A 38 2.65 -7.37 0.33
CA VAL A 38 3.08 -6.04 0.76
C VAL A 38 4.09 -5.50 -0.23
N TYR A 39 3.82 -4.32 -0.75
CA TYR A 39 4.64 -3.64 -1.73
C TYR A 39 5.10 -2.30 -1.19
N TYR A 40 6.36 -1.97 -1.42
CA TYR A 40 6.79 -0.58 -1.41
C TYR A 40 6.20 0.08 -2.66
N LYS A 41 5.46 1.17 -2.47
CA LYS A 41 4.89 1.94 -3.58
C LYS A 41 5.84 3.03 -4.03
N GLN A 42 6.16 3.96 -3.12
CA GLN A 42 6.98 5.13 -3.43
C GLN A 42 7.43 5.84 -2.15
N THR A 43 8.36 6.78 -2.31
CA THR A 43 8.68 7.80 -1.31
C THR A 43 8.30 9.17 -1.86
N LYS A 44 7.40 9.90 -1.18
CA LYS A 44 6.92 11.22 -1.61
C LYS A 44 7.16 12.24 -0.50
N LYS A 45 7.94 13.29 -0.79
CA LYS A 45 8.37 14.30 0.20
C LYS A 45 9.00 13.67 1.45
N GLY A 46 9.85 12.66 1.25
CA GLY A 46 10.50 11.90 2.33
C GLY A 46 9.62 10.84 2.99
N LYS A 47 8.30 10.87 2.81
CA LYS A 47 7.34 9.94 3.44
C LYS A 47 7.21 8.65 2.62
N ILE A 48 7.20 7.51 3.31
CA ILE A 48 7.15 6.18 2.69
C ILE A 48 5.71 5.70 2.59
N TYR A 49 5.37 5.11 1.45
CA TYR A 49 4.05 4.57 1.19
C TYR A 49 4.14 3.09 0.84
N PHE A 50 3.37 2.27 1.52
CA PHE A 50 3.18 0.86 1.21
C PHE A 50 1.83 0.63 0.54
N THR A 51 1.75 -0.43 -0.25
CA THR A 51 0.50 -1.00 -0.75
C THR A 51 0.35 -2.38 -0.17
N TYR A 52 -0.77 -2.60 0.51
CA TYR A 52 -1.20 -3.89 1.01
C TYR A 52 -2.27 -4.43 0.08
N LYS A 53 -2.08 -5.64 -0.44
CA LYS A 53 -3.07 -6.34 -1.25
C LYS A 53 -3.60 -7.53 -0.47
N ASN A 54 -4.85 -7.43 -0.04
CA ASN A 54 -5.54 -8.49 0.67
C ASN A 54 -6.06 -9.51 -0.35
N LYS A 55 -5.62 -10.76 -0.23
CA LYS A 55 -6.07 -11.90 -1.05
C LYS A 55 -7.05 -12.79 -0.29
N SER A 56 -7.26 -12.55 1.00
CA SER A 56 -8.20 -13.25 1.86
C SER A 56 -9.65 -12.88 1.51
N LYS A 57 -10.59 -13.71 1.99
CA LYS A 57 -12.03 -13.39 2.03
C LYS A 57 -12.41 -12.60 3.28
N LEU A 58 -11.49 -12.44 4.22
CA LEU A 58 -11.66 -11.68 5.45
C LEU A 58 -10.88 -10.37 5.39
N ASP A 59 -11.34 -9.38 6.14
CA ASP A 59 -10.58 -8.18 6.42
C ASP A 59 -9.29 -8.52 7.18
N ILE A 60 -8.24 -7.76 6.91
CA ILE A 60 -6.93 -7.96 7.53
C ILE A 60 -6.53 -6.68 8.24
N ARG A 61 -6.26 -6.74 9.54
CA ARG A 61 -5.52 -5.70 10.25
C ARG A 61 -4.03 -5.90 9.99
N VAL A 62 -3.35 -4.83 9.58
CA VAL A 62 -1.93 -4.85 9.22
C VAL A 62 -1.14 -3.91 10.10
N ASP A 63 0.08 -4.30 10.43
CA ASP A 63 1.00 -3.52 11.25
C ASP A 63 2.45 -3.68 10.74
N VAL A 64 3.20 -2.57 10.73
CA VAL A 64 4.63 -2.56 10.42
C VAL A 64 5.38 -2.37 11.73
N ARG A 65 5.85 -3.48 12.32
CA ARG A 65 6.55 -3.43 13.61
C ARG A 65 7.78 -2.52 13.57
N PHE A 66 8.59 -2.63 12.52
CA PHE A 66 9.68 -1.72 12.24
C PHE A 66 10.12 -1.80 10.79
N ILE A 67 10.77 -0.73 10.32
CA ILE A 67 11.60 -0.74 9.12
C ILE A 67 13.02 -0.35 9.45
N LYS A 68 13.95 -0.81 8.63
CA LYS A 68 15.33 -0.34 8.64
C LYS A 68 15.64 0.30 7.30
N ILE A 69 16.14 1.53 7.31
CA ILE A 69 16.59 2.23 6.11
C ILE A 69 18.08 2.49 6.26
N ASN A 70 18.88 1.89 5.37
CA ASN A 70 20.35 1.94 5.44
C ASN A 70 20.91 1.51 6.80
N GLY A 71 20.23 0.58 7.48
CA GLY A 71 20.65 0.04 8.78
C GLY A 71 20.05 0.75 9.99
N LYS A 72 19.60 2.00 9.88
CA LYS A 72 18.91 2.70 10.98
C LYS A 72 17.46 2.21 11.10
N SER A 73 17.04 1.89 12.33
CA SER A 73 15.69 1.43 12.66
C SER A 73 14.71 2.60 12.80
N TYR A 74 13.47 2.34 12.43
CA TYR A 74 12.31 3.22 12.59
C TYR A 74 11.08 2.37 12.89
N TYR A 75 10.23 2.83 13.77
CA TYR A 75 9.05 2.09 14.27
C TYR A 75 7.78 2.74 13.74
N SER A 76 6.75 1.94 13.45
CA SER A 76 5.45 2.48 13.02
C SER A 76 4.59 2.87 14.23
N ASP A 77 3.60 3.70 13.99
CA ASP A 77 2.47 3.86 14.90
C ASP A 77 1.82 2.51 15.25
N TYR A 78 1.45 2.29 16.51
CA TYR A 78 0.73 1.10 16.98
C TYR A 78 -0.72 1.00 16.47
N GLU A 79 -1.14 1.94 15.61
CA GLU A 79 -2.46 1.94 15.00
C GLU A 79 -2.49 0.98 13.81
N GLY A 80 -2.68 -0.32 14.08
CA GLY A 80 -2.88 -1.30 13.00
C GLY A 80 -4.01 -0.87 12.05
N LYS A 81 -3.75 -0.91 10.74
CA LYS A 81 -4.68 -0.41 9.70
C LYS A 81 -5.47 -1.58 9.10
N VAL A 82 -6.73 -1.38 8.75
CA VAL A 82 -7.56 -2.45 8.14
C VAL A 82 -7.46 -2.43 6.61
N VAL A 83 -7.32 -3.59 5.99
CA VAL A 83 -7.36 -3.79 4.54
C VAL A 83 -8.53 -4.72 4.23
N VAL A 84 -9.55 -4.18 3.56
CA VAL A 84 -10.79 -4.89 3.27
C VAL A 84 -10.53 -6.14 2.43
N ALA A 85 -11.33 -7.19 2.66
CA ALA A 85 -11.29 -8.44 1.91
C ALA A 85 -11.22 -8.20 0.40
N LYS A 86 -10.30 -8.90 -0.28
CA LYS A 86 -10.07 -8.81 -1.75
C LYS A 86 -9.68 -7.42 -2.29
N GLU A 87 -9.41 -6.44 -1.44
CA GLU A 87 -9.04 -5.10 -1.87
C GLU A 87 -7.53 -4.81 -1.73
N SER A 88 -7.13 -3.64 -2.24
CA SER A 88 -5.79 -3.09 -2.03
C SER A 88 -5.87 -1.72 -1.37
N ARG A 89 -5.04 -1.50 -0.34
CA ARG A 89 -4.97 -0.24 0.38
C ARG A 89 -3.57 0.34 0.30
N VAL A 90 -3.47 1.63 0.00
CA VAL A 90 -2.23 2.40 0.09
C VAL A 90 -2.19 3.09 1.43
N VAL A 91 -1.08 2.93 2.17
CA VAL A 91 -0.91 3.49 3.50
C VAL A 91 0.40 4.27 3.54
N LYS A 92 0.33 5.49 4.07
CA LYS A 92 1.51 6.26 4.47
C LYS A 92 1.97 5.70 5.81
N LEU A 93 3.26 5.36 5.92
CA LEU A 93 3.82 5.00 7.22
C LEU A 93 4.06 6.26 8.04
N GLU A 94 3.52 6.28 9.25
CA GLU A 94 3.96 7.21 10.29
C GLU A 94 5.11 6.53 11.02
N LEU A 95 6.27 7.18 11.07
CA LEU A 95 7.49 6.59 11.60
C LEU A 95 8.01 7.40 12.77
N TYR A 96 8.49 6.68 13.77
CA TYR A 96 9.14 7.18 14.96
C TYR A 96 10.56 6.60 15.04
N ASP A 97 11.50 7.35 15.61
CA ASP A 97 12.82 6.82 15.90
C ASP A 97 12.86 6.07 17.24
N GLU A 98 14.07 5.75 17.72
CA GLU A 98 14.26 4.97 18.94
C GLU A 98 13.85 5.73 20.20
N ASP A 99 13.75 7.07 20.13
CA ASP A 99 13.34 7.94 21.22
C ASP A 99 11.83 8.25 21.15
N GLU A 100 11.08 7.52 20.32
CA GLU A 100 9.63 7.71 20.05
C GLU A 100 9.29 9.09 19.44
N GLU A 101 10.28 9.79 18.87
CA GLU A 101 10.08 11.07 18.22
C GLU A 101 9.67 10.90 16.76
N GLU A 102 8.73 11.74 16.29
CA GLU A 102 8.29 11.68 14.89
C GLU A 102 9.48 11.91 13.96
N VAL A 103 9.69 10.97 13.04
CA VAL A 103 10.83 11.03 12.11
C VAL A 103 10.67 12.24 11.20
N LYS A 104 11.64 13.15 11.25
CA LYS A 104 11.77 14.25 10.28
C LYS A 104 12.20 13.68 8.92
N TYR A 105 11.22 13.27 8.13
CA TYR A 105 11.36 12.56 6.86
C TYR A 105 12.32 13.24 5.86
N LYS A 106 13.45 12.60 5.56
CA LYS A 106 14.42 13.01 4.52
C LYS A 106 14.83 11.87 3.58
N PHE A 107 14.09 10.77 3.57
CA PHE A 107 14.41 9.61 2.74
C PHE A 107 14.21 9.95 1.25
N LYS A 108 15.30 9.95 0.48
CA LYS A 108 15.24 10.04 -0.99
C LYS A 108 15.58 8.71 -1.67
N LYS A 109 16.41 7.90 -1.02
CA LYS A 109 16.85 6.58 -1.47
C LYS A 109 17.41 5.79 -0.29
N GLY A 110 17.44 4.47 -0.40
CA GLY A 110 18.09 3.63 0.61
C GLY A 110 17.80 2.16 0.43
N LYS A 111 18.41 1.33 1.27
CA LYS A 111 18.07 -0.10 1.43
C LYS A 111 17.03 -0.23 2.53
N LEU A 112 15.82 -0.65 2.16
CA LEU A 112 14.72 -0.92 3.07
C LEU A 112 14.69 -2.41 3.41
N SER A 113 14.58 -2.70 4.69
CA SER A 113 14.20 -4.00 5.26
C SER A 113 13.29 -3.75 6.46
N GLY A 114 12.81 -4.78 7.15
CA GLY A 114 11.90 -4.59 8.28
C GLY A 114 11.08 -5.84 8.59
N GLN A 115 10.13 -5.67 9.50
CA GLN A 115 9.18 -6.70 9.88
C GLN A 115 7.75 -6.15 9.83
N PHE A 116 6.87 -7.02 9.37
CA PHE A 116 5.47 -6.78 9.18
C PHE A 116 4.68 -7.87 9.87
N GLU A 117 3.52 -7.53 10.39
CA GLU A 117 2.57 -8.52 10.86
C GLU A 117 1.17 -8.20 10.39
N TYR A 118 0.35 -9.25 10.33
CA TYR A 118 -1.05 -9.09 10.01
C TYR A 118 -1.89 -10.05 10.83
N PHE A 119 -3.11 -9.60 11.11
CA PHE A 119 -4.13 -10.31 11.84
C PHE A 119 -5.43 -10.35 11.03
N SER A 120 -6.13 -11.46 11.06
CA SER A 120 -7.49 -11.57 10.53
C SER A 120 -8.25 -12.59 11.34
N GLU A 121 -9.48 -12.26 11.69
CA GLU A 121 -10.34 -13.08 12.53
C GLU A 121 -11.74 -13.14 11.92
N ASP A 122 -12.32 -14.32 11.96
CA ASP A 122 -13.76 -14.56 11.86
C ASP A 122 -14.22 -15.25 13.15
N ASP A 123 -15.52 -15.57 13.24
CA ASP A 123 -16.12 -16.14 14.46
C ASP A 123 -15.48 -17.47 14.91
N ASP A 124 -14.76 -18.16 14.02
CA ASP A 124 -14.22 -19.51 14.25
C ASP A 124 -12.68 -19.57 14.22
N ILE A 125 -12.00 -18.63 13.55
CA ILE A 125 -10.57 -18.74 13.28
C ILE A 125 -9.84 -17.39 13.32
N SER A 126 -8.95 -17.24 14.29
CA SER A 126 -7.97 -16.15 14.36
C SER A 126 -6.67 -16.54 13.64
N TYR A 127 -6.19 -15.69 12.74
CA TYR A 127 -4.92 -15.85 12.04
C TYR A 127 -3.98 -14.70 12.38
N HIS A 128 -2.76 -15.03 12.77
CA HIS A 128 -1.67 -14.08 12.98
C HIS A 128 -0.42 -14.56 12.25
N ALA A 129 0.20 -13.69 11.47
CA ALA A 129 1.47 -14.00 10.82
C ALA A 129 2.44 -12.83 10.90
N LYS A 130 3.74 -13.16 11.08
CA LYS A 130 4.86 -12.22 11.03
C LYS A 130 5.72 -12.53 9.82
N LEU A 131 6.02 -11.51 9.01
CA LEU A 131 6.77 -11.61 7.77
C LEU A 131 7.91 -10.60 7.76
N ASN A 132 9.08 -11.03 7.28
CA ASN A 132 10.21 -10.12 7.10
C ASN A 132 10.18 -9.52 5.70
N PHE A 133 10.47 -8.23 5.60
CA PHE A 133 10.65 -7.57 4.31
C PHE A 133 11.96 -8.04 3.67
N LYS A 134 11.88 -8.42 2.40
CA LYS A 134 13.05 -8.60 1.56
C LYS A 134 13.81 -7.27 1.51
N ASN A 135 15.14 -7.34 1.60
CA ASN A 135 15.98 -6.16 1.45
C ASN A 135 15.80 -5.59 0.03
N LYS A 136 15.29 -4.37 -0.08
CA LYS A 136 14.99 -3.70 -1.35
C LYS A 136 15.53 -2.29 -1.36
N ASN A 137 16.14 -1.91 -2.48
CA ASN A 137 16.46 -0.51 -2.72
C ASN A 137 15.14 0.29 -2.90
N ILE A 138 15.01 1.45 -2.28
CA ILE A 138 13.90 2.40 -2.45
C ILE A 138 14.40 3.69 -3.12
N LYS A 139 13.53 4.36 -3.87
CA LYS A 139 13.79 5.59 -4.63
C LYS A 139 12.50 6.41 -4.68
#